data_AF-A0A644W2L6-F1
#
_entry.id   AF-A0A644W2L6-F1
#
_cell.length_a   1.000
_cell.length_b   1.000
_cell.length_c   1.000
_cell.angle_alpha   90.00
_cell.angle_beta   90.00
_cell.angle_gamma   90.00
#
_symmetry.space_group_name_H-M   'P 1'
#
loop_
_entity.id
_entity.type
_entity.pdbx_description
1 polymer ?
#
loop_
_entity_poly.entity_id
_entity_poly.type
_entity_poly.pdbx_seq_one_letter_code
_entity_poly.pdbx_strand_id
1 'polypeptide(L)'
;MTGLQKFELDITGFPMIWSESINCYIQFFPFSKIQFELFMASSHNPLFNAENYSELIILNPRVSPNNIHKDNYWQAFLTGVKPNELEEITRWYQSTDQQNTYKFFSLEEWNAIYFEFSRKEPIRDLSVIPTKNKRISLLIEKLGNTYKYLRPNNNRSFSLKDQMLFQYGVVEWVSSSHSNHKWIGMGQPNPDFRTVVYSPEQGVPEYPIAPYQDRLFYYGFRLLRN
;
A
#
# COMPACT_ATOMS: atom_id res chain seq x y z
N MET A 1 6.81 24.59 -13.88
CA MET A 1 7.89 23.59 -13.80
C MET A 1 7.52 22.62 -12.68
N THR A 2 7.14 21.40 -13.01
CA THR A 2 6.91 20.34 -12.02
C THR A 2 8.26 19.98 -11.41
N GLY A 3 8.46 20.21 -10.11
CA GLY A 3 9.66 19.73 -9.42
C GLY A 3 9.85 18.24 -9.66
N LEU A 4 11.09 17.81 -9.88
CA LEU A 4 11.44 16.39 -9.97
C LEU A 4 10.94 15.68 -8.72
N GLN A 5 10.18 14.60 -8.90
CA GLN A 5 9.76 13.75 -7.79
C GLN A 5 11.00 13.08 -7.19
N LYS A 6 11.12 13.15 -5.86
CA LYS A 6 12.21 12.52 -5.11
C LYS A 6 11.80 11.10 -4.76
N PHE A 7 12.66 10.15 -5.14
CA PHE A 7 12.50 8.74 -4.82
C PHE A 7 13.66 8.23 -3.99
N GLU A 8 13.34 7.32 -3.10
CA GLU A 8 14.31 6.47 -2.43
C GLU A 8 13.82 5.02 -2.44
N LEU A 9 14.66 4.11 -1.95
CA LEU A 9 14.29 2.71 -1.77
C LEU A 9 14.09 2.42 -0.28
N ASP A 10 13.11 1.58 0.02
CA ASP A 10 13.02 0.94 1.33
C ASP A 10 14.04 -0.20 1.47
N ILE A 11 14.15 -0.80 2.66
CA ILE A 11 15.09 -1.91 2.92
C ILE A 11 14.84 -3.15 2.03
N THR A 12 13.61 -3.32 1.54
CA THR A 12 13.24 -4.41 0.61
C THR A 12 13.57 -4.08 -0.84
N GLY A 13 13.99 -2.84 -1.12
CA GLY A 13 14.34 -2.37 -2.45
C GLY A 13 13.16 -1.88 -3.29
N PHE A 14 12.03 -1.60 -2.64
CA PHE A 14 10.83 -1.03 -3.27
C PHE A 14 10.88 0.49 -3.21
N PRO A 15 10.33 1.17 -4.24
CA PRO A 15 10.36 2.62 -4.30
C PRO A 15 9.47 3.25 -3.23
N MET A 16 9.98 4.30 -2.61
CA MET A 16 9.25 5.25 -1.81
C MET A 16 9.31 6.62 -2.49
N ILE A 17 8.24 7.39 -2.41
CA ILE A 17 8.13 8.74 -2.96
C ILE A 17 8.00 9.75 -1.83
N TRP A 18 8.63 10.91 -1.98
CA TRP A 18 8.51 11.99 -1.02
C TRP A 18 7.14 12.69 -1.07
N SER A 19 6.52 12.86 0.09
CA SER A 19 5.32 13.69 0.29
C SER A 19 5.67 14.96 1.02
N GLU A 20 5.39 16.10 0.40
CA GLU A 20 5.66 17.42 0.99
C GLU A 20 4.66 17.75 2.10
N SER A 21 3.43 17.23 2.01
CA SER A 21 2.37 17.53 2.98
C SER A 21 2.64 16.98 4.38
N ILE A 22 3.40 15.90 4.48
CA ILE A 22 3.77 15.27 5.77
C ILE A 22 5.29 15.18 5.97
N ASN A 23 6.09 15.71 5.05
CA ASN A 23 7.56 15.72 5.11
C ASN A 23 8.14 14.31 5.38
N CYS A 24 7.67 13.30 4.64
CA CYS A 24 8.09 11.91 4.78
C CYS A 24 8.11 11.20 3.43
N TYR A 25 8.87 10.12 3.33
CA TYR A 25 8.75 9.13 2.26
C TYR A 25 7.59 8.17 2.54
N ILE A 26 6.85 7.81 1.48
CA ILE A 26 5.75 6.84 1.50
C ILE A 26 6.04 5.75 0.45
N GLN A 27 5.80 4.48 0.79
CA GLN A 27 5.87 3.38 -0.19
C GLN A 27 4.96 3.66 -1.40
N PHE A 28 5.51 3.47 -2.61
CA PHE A 28 4.80 3.89 -3.83
C PHE A 28 3.48 3.12 -4.07
N PHE A 29 3.45 1.85 -3.69
CA PHE A 29 2.27 0.97 -3.72
C PHE A 29 2.00 0.38 -2.33
N PRO A 30 0.79 -0.16 -2.09
CA PRO A 30 0.53 -0.98 -0.91
C PRO A 30 1.56 -2.11 -0.77
N PHE A 31 1.83 -2.49 0.46
CA PHE A 31 2.82 -3.50 0.81
C PHE A 31 2.56 -4.79 0.03
N SER A 32 3.54 -5.22 -0.78
CA SER A 32 3.36 -6.34 -1.70
C SER A 32 3.64 -7.70 -1.05
N LYS A 33 3.09 -8.77 -1.64
CA LYS A 33 3.45 -10.14 -1.27
C LYS A 33 4.94 -10.43 -1.48
N ILE A 34 5.58 -9.77 -2.44
CA ILE A 34 7.03 -9.90 -2.66
C ILE A 34 7.81 -9.28 -1.49
N GLN A 35 7.39 -8.09 -1.00
CA GLN A 35 8.00 -7.50 0.20
C GLN A 35 7.81 -8.41 1.41
N PHE A 36 6.65 -9.04 1.53
CA PHE A 36 6.38 -9.98 2.61
C PHE A 36 7.23 -11.25 2.52
N GLU A 37 7.43 -11.81 1.33
CA GLU A 37 8.34 -12.93 1.10
C GLU A 37 9.78 -12.58 1.53
N LEU A 38 10.25 -11.36 1.22
CA LEU A 38 11.56 -10.87 1.66
C LEU A 38 11.64 -10.70 3.18
N PHE A 39 10.58 -10.15 3.78
CA PHE A 39 10.45 -10.04 5.23
C PHE A 39 10.52 -11.42 5.90
N MET A 40 9.73 -12.40 5.47
CA MET A 40 9.76 -13.76 6.04
C MET A 40 11.12 -14.44 5.85
N ALA A 41 11.78 -14.25 4.71
CA ALA A 41 13.10 -14.83 4.47
C ALA A 41 14.19 -14.23 5.36
N SER A 42 14.03 -12.98 5.79
CA SER A 42 15.02 -12.23 6.58
C SER A 42 14.69 -12.17 8.08
N SER A 43 13.43 -12.31 8.44
CA SER A 43 12.97 -12.26 9.82
C SER A 43 12.96 -13.66 10.42
N HIS A 44 13.42 -13.78 11.66
CA HIS A 44 13.30 -15.01 12.44
C HIS A 44 12.06 -14.99 13.35
N ASN A 45 11.02 -14.24 12.97
CA ASN A 45 9.84 -14.06 13.80
C ASN A 45 8.90 -15.28 13.66
N PRO A 46 8.66 -16.05 14.73
CA PRO A 46 7.86 -17.27 14.66
C PRO A 46 6.38 -17.02 14.32
N LEU A 47 5.90 -15.78 14.47
CA LEU A 47 4.56 -15.37 14.03
C LEU A 47 4.40 -15.41 12.51
N PHE A 48 5.48 -15.44 11.74
CA PHE A 48 5.43 -15.45 10.27
C PHE A 48 6.05 -16.73 9.73
N ASN A 49 5.32 -17.82 9.91
CA ASN A 49 5.67 -19.13 9.41
C ASN A 49 4.86 -19.48 8.14
N ALA A 50 5.15 -20.64 7.55
CA ALA A 50 4.50 -21.10 6.32
C ALA A 50 2.98 -21.32 6.47
N GLU A 51 2.51 -21.71 7.65
CA GLU A 51 1.09 -21.91 7.94
C GLU A 51 0.34 -20.58 7.92
N ASN A 52 0.82 -19.59 8.68
CA ASN A 52 0.24 -18.25 8.71
C ASN A 52 0.29 -17.56 7.34
N TYR A 53 1.38 -17.76 6.58
CA TYR A 53 1.44 -17.27 5.20
C TYR A 53 0.38 -17.94 4.32
N SER A 54 0.14 -19.23 4.47
CA SER A 54 -0.86 -19.96 3.68
C SER A 54 -2.26 -19.41 3.94
N GLU A 55 -2.60 -19.06 5.19
CA GLU A 55 -3.88 -18.39 5.50
C GLU A 55 -4.03 -17.06 4.74
N LEU A 56 -3.01 -16.22 4.74
CA LEU A 56 -3.02 -14.92 4.03
C LEU A 56 -3.19 -15.11 2.52
N ILE A 57 -2.55 -16.13 1.94
CA ILE A 57 -2.64 -16.42 0.51
C ILE A 57 -4.00 -17.02 0.13
N ILE A 58 -4.67 -17.78 0.99
CA ILE A 58 -6.02 -18.28 0.73
C ILE A 58 -7.01 -17.11 0.56
N LEU A 59 -6.87 -16.07 1.38
CA LEU A 59 -7.76 -14.89 1.35
C LEU A 59 -7.57 -14.03 0.10
N ASN A 60 -6.33 -13.89 -0.37
CA ASN A 60 -6.00 -13.14 -1.57
C ASN A 60 -4.87 -13.87 -2.30
N PRO A 61 -5.19 -14.76 -3.26
CA PRO A 61 -4.22 -15.60 -3.94
C PRO A 61 -3.05 -14.82 -4.54
N ARG A 62 -1.90 -15.49 -4.68
CA ARG A 62 -0.71 -14.88 -5.28
C ARG A 62 -0.87 -14.80 -6.80
N VAL A 63 -0.49 -13.64 -7.36
CA VAL A 63 -0.29 -13.46 -8.80
C VAL A 63 1.19 -13.26 -9.11
N SER A 64 1.69 -13.86 -10.19
CA SER A 64 3.04 -13.57 -10.69
C SER A 64 3.04 -12.20 -11.38
N PRO A 65 4.13 -11.41 -11.32
CA PRO A 65 4.17 -10.11 -12.01
C PRO A 65 3.81 -10.18 -13.50
N ASN A 66 4.18 -11.26 -14.19
CA ASN A 66 3.83 -11.47 -15.60
C ASN A 66 2.33 -11.65 -15.85
N ASN A 67 1.58 -12.14 -14.85
CA ASN A 67 0.16 -12.45 -14.94
C ASN A 67 -0.73 -11.36 -14.32
N ILE A 68 -0.16 -10.20 -13.94
CA ILE A 68 -0.94 -9.07 -13.45
C ILE A 68 -1.71 -8.44 -14.62
N HIS A 69 -3.02 -8.31 -14.44
CA HIS A 69 -3.96 -7.61 -15.31
C HIS A 69 -4.99 -6.82 -14.48
N LYS A 70 -5.90 -6.12 -15.17
CA LYS A 70 -6.88 -5.23 -14.56
C LYS A 70 -7.85 -5.93 -13.57
N ASP A 71 -8.08 -7.23 -13.73
CA ASP A 71 -9.04 -8.01 -12.94
C ASP A 71 -8.38 -8.83 -11.81
N ASN A 72 -7.07 -8.65 -11.59
CA ASN A 72 -6.38 -9.37 -10.51
C ASN A 72 -5.20 -8.61 -9.88
N TYR A 73 -4.88 -7.37 -10.27
CA TYR A 73 -3.68 -6.70 -9.77
C TYR A 73 -3.62 -6.54 -8.25
N TRP A 74 -4.77 -6.48 -7.57
CA TRP A 74 -4.83 -6.46 -6.10
C TRP A 74 -4.25 -7.73 -5.45
N GLN A 75 -4.17 -8.84 -6.20
CA GLN A 75 -3.48 -10.06 -5.80
C GLN A 75 -1.96 -9.88 -5.65
N ALA A 76 -1.39 -8.76 -6.11
CA ALA A 76 0.00 -8.44 -5.86
C ALA A 76 0.25 -7.95 -4.41
N PHE A 77 -0.78 -7.41 -3.76
CA PHE A 77 -0.68 -6.82 -2.43
C PHE A 77 -0.87 -7.86 -1.33
N LEU A 78 -0.18 -7.64 -0.21
CA LEU A 78 -0.43 -8.36 1.01
C LEU A 78 -1.69 -7.78 1.65
N THR A 79 -2.68 -8.62 1.87
CA THR A 79 -3.94 -8.24 2.52
C THR A 79 -4.36 -9.26 3.56
N GLY A 80 -5.33 -8.93 4.42
CA GLY A 80 -5.75 -9.82 5.52
C GLY A 80 -4.79 -9.83 6.71
N VAL A 81 -3.84 -8.88 6.73
CA VAL A 81 -2.89 -8.71 7.84
C VAL A 81 -3.59 -8.04 9.01
N LYS A 82 -3.39 -8.57 10.21
CA LYS A 82 -3.94 -8.02 11.45
C LYS A 82 -3.04 -6.91 11.99
N PRO A 83 -3.57 -5.96 12.78
CA PRO A 83 -2.75 -4.84 13.25
C PRO A 83 -1.54 -5.23 14.12
N ASN A 84 -1.63 -6.29 14.92
CA ASN A 84 -0.48 -6.80 15.65
C ASN A 84 0.61 -7.34 14.72
N GLU A 85 0.23 -8.03 13.63
CA GLU A 85 1.18 -8.51 12.61
C GLU A 85 1.82 -7.33 11.86
N LEU A 86 1.05 -6.29 11.56
CA LEU A 86 1.59 -5.06 11.01
C LEU A 86 2.67 -4.47 11.92
N GLU A 87 2.39 -4.34 13.22
CA GLU A 87 3.33 -3.80 14.20
C GLU A 87 4.65 -4.60 14.22
N GLU A 88 4.60 -5.92 14.08
CA GLU A 88 5.80 -6.75 13.95
C GLU A 88 6.59 -6.46 12.66
N ILE A 89 5.91 -6.32 11.52
CA ILE A 89 6.55 -5.97 10.24
C ILE A 89 7.24 -4.60 10.37
N THR A 90 6.57 -3.60 10.95
CA THR A 90 7.15 -2.28 11.16
C THR A 90 8.34 -2.31 12.12
N ARG A 91 8.25 -3.09 13.20
CA ARG A 91 9.39 -3.29 14.12
C ARG A 91 10.59 -3.93 13.42
N TRP A 92 10.36 -4.85 12.47
CA TRP A 92 11.43 -5.38 11.64
C TRP A 92 12.07 -4.33 10.71
N TYR A 93 11.27 -3.44 10.11
CA TYR A 93 11.80 -2.32 9.34
C TYR A 93 12.70 -1.42 10.21
N GLN A 94 12.21 -1.04 11.38
CA GLN A 94 12.94 -0.18 12.33
C GLN A 94 14.23 -0.84 12.85
N SER A 95 14.25 -2.14 13.08
CA SER A 95 15.45 -2.84 13.55
C SER A 95 16.50 -3.04 12.46
N THR A 96 16.06 -3.17 11.21
CA THR A 96 16.94 -3.38 10.05
C THR A 96 17.55 -2.08 9.55
N ASP A 97 16.80 -0.98 9.59
CA ASP A 97 17.25 0.35 9.20
C ASP A 97 17.16 1.32 10.37
N GLN A 98 18.23 1.31 11.17
CA GLN A 98 18.34 2.09 12.41
C GLN A 98 18.52 3.59 12.17
N GLN A 99 18.74 4.02 10.92
CA GLN A 99 18.92 5.42 10.57
C GLN A 99 17.58 6.12 10.32
N ASN A 100 16.53 5.36 10.03
CA ASN A 100 15.23 5.89 9.66
C ASN A 100 14.12 5.41 10.59
N THR A 101 13.10 6.23 10.77
CA THR A 101 11.91 5.85 11.55
C THR A 101 10.80 5.42 10.61
N TYR A 102 10.36 4.17 10.76
CA TYR A 102 9.20 3.64 10.03
C TYR A 102 7.93 3.69 10.87
N LYS A 103 6.79 4.04 10.26
CA LYS A 103 5.47 4.07 10.90
C LYS A 103 4.35 3.80 9.91
N PHE A 104 3.14 3.60 10.42
CA PHE A 104 1.90 3.61 9.63
C PHE A 104 1.37 5.04 9.53
N PHE A 105 0.42 5.28 8.64
CA PHE A 105 -0.28 6.56 8.61
C PHE A 105 -1.10 6.78 9.88
N SER A 106 -1.20 8.03 10.31
CA SER A 106 -2.42 8.52 10.95
C SER A 106 -3.51 8.80 9.92
N LEU A 107 -4.76 8.95 10.36
CA LEU A 107 -5.86 9.39 9.49
C LEU A 107 -5.56 10.73 8.80
N GLU A 108 -4.99 11.67 9.53
CA GLU A 108 -4.62 13.00 9.05
C GLU A 108 -3.53 12.93 7.98
N GLU A 109 -2.49 12.11 8.22
CA GLU A 109 -1.40 11.90 7.27
C GLU A 109 -1.89 11.24 5.97
N TRP A 110 -2.74 10.21 6.08
CA TRP A 110 -3.31 9.54 4.91
C TRP A 110 -4.10 10.53 4.05
N ASN A 111 -4.97 11.33 4.67
CA ASN A 111 -5.76 12.35 3.97
C ASN A 111 -4.87 13.43 3.33
N ALA A 112 -3.85 13.91 4.04
CA ALA A 112 -2.93 14.92 3.53
C ALA A 112 -2.22 14.44 2.24
N ILE A 113 -1.70 13.21 2.26
CA ILE A 113 -1.05 12.59 1.09
C ILE A 113 -2.04 12.37 -0.04
N TYR A 114 -3.24 11.86 0.28
CA TYR A 114 -4.29 11.62 -0.70
C TYR A 114 -4.63 12.90 -1.47
N PHE A 115 -4.84 14.01 -0.77
CA PHE A 115 -5.16 15.30 -1.39
C PHE A 115 -3.95 15.91 -2.11
N GLU A 116 -2.73 15.79 -1.57
CA GLU A 116 -1.51 16.21 -2.27
C GLU A 116 -1.38 15.51 -3.62
N PHE A 117 -1.45 14.18 -3.62
CA PHE A 117 -1.25 13.37 -4.83
C PHE A 117 -2.45 13.39 -5.78
N SER A 118 -3.63 13.82 -5.33
CA SER A 118 -4.77 14.15 -6.21
C SER A 118 -4.51 15.34 -7.15
N ARG A 119 -3.53 16.20 -6.81
CA ARG A 119 -3.18 17.40 -7.58
C ARG A 119 -1.90 17.22 -8.39
N LYS A 120 -1.25 16.06 -8.30
CA LYS A 120 -0.02 15.74 -9.05
C LYS A 120 -0.37 14.86 -10.25
N GLU A 121 0.28 15.14 -11.37
CA GLU A 121 0.19 14.31 -12.57
C GLU A 121 0.80 12.91 -12.31
N PRO A 122 0.26 11.84 -12.93
CA PRO A 122 0.90 10.53 -12.93
C PRO A 122 2.29 10.58 -13.55
N ILE A 123 3.19 9.72 -13.07
CA ILE A 123 4.51 9.49 -13.64
C ILE A 123 4.33 8.78 -14.97
N ARG A 124 4.71 9.44 -16.06
CA ARG A 124 4.52 8.91 -17.43
C ARG A 124 5.52 7.82 -17.76
N ASP A 125 6.78 8.04 -17.40
CA ASP A 125 7.87 7.08 -17.62
C ASP A 125 8.19 6.37 -16.31
N LEU A 126 7.66 5.16 -16.13
CA LEU A 126 7.89 4.35 -14.93
C LEU A 126 9.35 3.88 -14.80
N SER A 127 10.15 3.94 -15.87
CA SER A 127 11.56 3.52 -15.82
C SER A 127 12.43 4.44 -14.95
N VAL A 128 11.95 5.65 -14.66
CA VAL A 128 12.62 6.60 -13.75
C VAL A 128 12.45 6.22 -12.28
N ILE A 129 11.50 5.33 -11.95
CA ILE A 129 11.26 4.89 -10.58
C ILE A 129 12.36 3.89 -10.19
N PRO A 130 13.19 4.19 -9.19
CA PRO A 130 14.28 3.30 -8.82
C PRO A 130 13.74 1.98 -8.27
N THR A 131 14.42 0.88 -8.57
CA THR A 131 14.09 -0.45 -8.04
C THR A 131 15.37 -1.25 -7.85
N LYS A 132 15.41 -2.13 -6.83
CA LYS A 132 16.61 -2.92 -6.51
C LYS A 132 16.87 -4.07 -7.47
N ASN A 133 15.84 -4.63 -8.10
CA ASN A 133 15.98 -5.76 -9.02
C ASN A 133 14.86 -5.82 -10.07
N LYS A 134 15.10 -6.58 -11.15
CA LYS A 134 14.18 -6.74 -12.29
C LYS A 134 12.78 -7.23 -11.92
N ARG A 135 12.66 -8.08 -10.89
CA ARG A 135 11.36 -8.61 -10.44
C ARG A 135 10.51 -7.49 -9.83
N ILE A 136 11.13 -6.60 -9.06
CA ILE A 136 10.47 -5.39 -8.54
C ILE A 136 10.15 -4.43 -9.68
N SER A 137 11.09 -4.18 -10.61
CA SER A 137 10.86 -3.30 -11.76
C SER A 137 9.64 -3.73 -12.59
N LEU A 138 9.54 -5.03 -12.90
CA LEU A 138 8.41 -5.60 -13.61
C LEU A 138 7.09 -5.45 -12.84
N LEU A 139 7.12 -5.64 -11.52
CA LEU A 139 5.94 -5.42 -10.68
C LEU A 139 5.49 -3.95 -10.72
N ILE A 140 6.41 -3.01 -10.59
CA ILE A 140 6.13 -1.56 -10.67
C ILE A 140 5.57 -1.19 -12.04
N GLU A 141 6.14 -1.72 -13.13
CA GLU A 141 5.67 -1.48 -14.48
C GLU A 141 4.22 -1.99 -14.68
N LYS A 142 3.94 -3.20 -14.20
CA LYS A 142 2.62 -3.82 -14.33
C LYS A 142 1.57 -3.08 -13.51
N LEU A 143 1.87 -2.79 -12.25
CA LEU A 143 0.97 -2.05 -11.35
C LEU A 143 0.81 -0.58 -11.76
N GLY A 144 1.90 0.09 -12.13
CA GLY A 144 1.89 1.52 -12.47
C GLY A 144 1.10 1.83 -13.74
N ASN A 145 0.69 0.82 -14.50
CA ASN A 145 -0.20 0.95 -15.65
C ASN A 145 -1.64 0.51 -15.36
N THR A 146 -1.95 -0.10 -14.21
CA THR A 146 -3.31 -0.63 -13.94
C THR A 146 -4.34 0.48 -13.86
N TYR A 147 -3.98 1.64 -13.30
CA TYR A 147 -4.87 2.79 -13.16
C TYR A 147 -5.52 3.22 -14.49
N LYS A 148 -4.84 3.00 -15.62
CA LYS A 148 -5.35 3.33 -16.96
C LYS A 148 -6.59 2.52 -17.34
N TYR A 149 -6.75 1.32 -16.80
CA TYR A 149 -7.89 0.44 -17.05
C TYR A 149 -9.05 0.68 -16.08
N LEU A 150 -8.80 1.39 -14.98
CA LEU A 150 -9.78 1.68 -13.92
C LEU A 150 -10.63 2.90 -14.26
N ARG A 151 -10.72 3.29 -15.55
CA ARG A 151 -11.55 4.41 -16.04
C ARG A 151 -13.03 4.11 -15.74
N PRO A 152 -13.70 4.82 -14.82
CA PRO A 152 -15.11 5.05 -15.03
C PRO A 152 -15.25 5.84 -16.35
N ASN A 153 -16.31 5.61 -17.12
CA ASN A 153 -16.59 6.20 -18.43
C ASN A 153 -16.70 7.75 -18.46
N ASN A 154 -16.23 8.44 -17.42
CA ASN A 154 -16.32 9.87 -17.22
C ASN A 154 -14.94 10.48 -17.49
N ASN A 155 -14.88 11.64 -18.17
CA ASN A 155 -13.69 12.41 -18.55
C ASN A 155 -12.80 12.90 -17.37
N ARG A 156 -12.69 12.15 -16.27
CA ARG A 156 -11.87 12.47 -15.11
C ARG A 156 -10.39 12.36 -15.49
N SER A 157 -9.60 13.38 -15.14
CA SER A 157 -8.14 13.33 -15.22
C SER A 157 -7.59 12.35 -14.18
N PHE A 158 -6.60 11.55 -14.56
CA PHE A 158 -5.87 10.72 -13.62
C PHE A 158 -4.81 11.54 -12.92
N SER A 159 -4.56 11.18 -11.67
CA SER A 159 -3.59 11.81 -10.79
C SER A 159 -2.65 10.76 -10.19
N LEU A 160 -1.61 11.23 -9.52
CA LEU A 160 -0.62 10.38 -8.88
C LEU A 160 -1.25 9.46 -7.82
N LYS A 161 -2.28 9.91 -7.09
CA LYS A 161 -2.98 9.04 -6.12
C LYS A 161 -3.62 7.82 -6.79
N ASP A 162 -4.08 7.96 -8.04
CA ASP A 162 -4.72 6.88 -8.79
C ASP A 162 -3.66 5.89 -9.26
N GLN A 163 -2.53 6.41 -9.76
CA GLN A 163 -1.38 5.58 -10.12
C GLN A 163 -0.78 4.83 -8.93
N MET A 164 -0.74 5.46 -7.74
CA MET A 164 -0.27 4.82 -6.50
C MET A 164 -1.31 3.88 -5.89
N LEU A 165 -2.53 3.82 -6.42
CA LEU A 165 -3.63 2.97 -5.96
C LEU A 165 -4.12 3.30 -4.55
N PHE A 166 -4.21 4.59 -4.22
CA PHE A 166 -5.03 5.04 -3.09
C PHE A 166 -6.52 4.85 -3.35
N GLN A 167 -6.92 4.90 -4.63
CA GLN A 167 -8.21 4.44 -5.12
C GLN A 167 -8.03 3.19 -5.97
N TYR A 168 -9.03 2.34 -5.92
CA TYR A 168 -9.12 1.03 -6.54
C TYR A 168 -8.07 0.00 -6.06
N GLY A 169 -7.19 0.35 -5.14
CA GLY A 169 -6.23 -0.59 -4.54
C GLY A 169 -6.85 -1.48 -3.46
N VAL A 170 -6.37 -1.30 -2.23
CA VAL A 170 -6.83 -1.99 -1.02
C VAL A 170 -7.38 -0.94 -0.04
N VAL A 171 -8.11 -1.38 0.99
CA VAL A 171 -8.31 -0.54 2.18
C VAL A 171 -7.04 -0.61 3.02
N GLU A 172 -6.56 0.50 3.52
CA GLU A 172 -5.32 0.56 4.29
C GLU A 172 -5.62 0.73 5.76
N TRP A 173 -4.93 -0.06 6.58
CA TRP A 173 -4.86 0.16 8.01
C TRP A 173 -4.20 1.51 8.30
N VAL A 174 -4.94 2.36 9.00
CA VAL A 174 -4.47 3.66 9.49
C VAL A 174 -4.73 3.78 10.99
N SER A 175 -3.83 4.46 11.67
CA SER A 175 -3.95 4.72 13.10
C SER A 175 -4.89 5.91 13.35
N SER A 176 -5.68 5.84 14.43
CA SER A 176 -6.53 6.94 14.88
C SER A 176 -6.30 7.24 16.35
N SER A 177 -5.96 8.49 16.64
CA SER A 177 -5.89 9.03 18.00
C SER A 177 -7.23 9.59 18.49
N HIS A 178 -8.19 9.80 17.58
CA HIS A 178 -9.42 10.56 17.82
C HIS A 178 -10.65 9.67 18.07
N SER A 179 -10.51 8.35 18.04
CA SER A 179 -11.63 7.43 18.22
C SER A 179 -11.31 6.33 19.23
N ASN A 180 -12.36 5.70 19.77
CA ASN A 180 -12.19 4.50 20.60
C ASN A 180 -11.55 3.32 19.84
N HIS A 181 -11.42 3.43 18.50
CA HIS A 181 -10.73 2.47 17.66
C HIS A 181 -9.31 2.98 17.34
N LYS A 182 -8.28 2.25 17.83
CA LYS A 182 -6.88 2.53 17.47
C LYS A 182 -6.61 2.35 15.97
N TRP A 183 -7.34 1.43 15.32
CA TRP A 183 -7.18 1.07 13.92
C TRP A 183 -8.48 1.24 13.16
N ILE A 184 -8.38 1.92 12.03
CA ILE A 184 -9.47 2.16 11.08
C ILE A 184 -8.98 1.88 9.66
N GLY A 185 -9.89 1.84 8.69
CA GLY A 185 -9.60 1.63 7.28
C GLY A 185 -9.77 2.89 6.45
N MET A 186 -8.82 3.17 5.56
CA MET A 186 -8.92 4.23 4.55
C MET A 186 -8.59 3.72 3.16
N GLY A 187 -9.37 4.13 2.15
CA GLY A 187 -9.18 3.72 0.77
C GLY A 187 -10.47 3.30 0.10
N GLN A 188 -10.38 2.97 -1.18
CA GLN A 188 -11.51 2.50 -1.97
C GLN A 188 -11.02 1.30 -2.78
N PRO A 189 -11.32 0.06 -2.41
CA PRO A 189 -10.86 -1.10 -3.16
C PRO A 189 -11.54 -1.16 -4.53
N ASN A 190 -10.99 -1.94 -5.46
CA ASN A 190 -11.68 -2.26 -6.71
C ASN A 190 -13.04 -2.92 -6.40
N PRO A 191 -14.16 -2.49 -7.03
CA PRO A 191 -15.46 -3.12 -6.83
C PRO A 191 -15.49 -4.64 -7.07
N ASP A 192 -14.67 -5.14 -8.00
CA ASP A 192 -14.52 -6.58 -8.30
C ASP A 192 -13.74 -7.32 -7.20
N PHE A 193 -12.93 -6.60 -6.43
CA PHE A 193 -12.25 -7.14 -5.26
C PHE A 193 -13.16 -7.13 -4.03
N ARG A 194 -13.85 -6.01 -3.80
CA ARG A 194 -14.76 -5.82 -2.67
C ARG A 194 -15.78 -4.75 -3.02
N THR A 195 -17.05 -5.13 -3.09
CA THR A 195 -18.16 -4.20 -3.29
C THR A 195 -18.41 -3.41 -2.01
N VAL A 196 -17.68 -2.30 -1.84
CA VAL A 196 -18.03 -1.30 -0.83
C VAL A 196 -17.93 0.10 -1.40
N VAL A 197 -18.91 0.92 -1.03
CA VAL A 197 -19.02 2.32 -1.43
C VAL A 197 -18.31 3.18 -0.38
N TYR A 198 -16.98 3.17 -0.41
CA TYR A 198 -16.19 4.17 0.32
C TYR A 198 -15.75 5.26 -0.65
N SER A 199 -15.86 6.51 -0.21
CA SER A 199 -15.37 7.67 -0.95
C SER A 199 -14.30 8.35 -0.10
N PRO A 200 -13.01 8.02 -0.30
CA PRO A 200 -11.92 8.68 0.41
C PRO A 200 -11.92 10.20 0.22
N GLU A 201 -12.53 10.70 -0.86
CA GLU A 201 -12.79 12.14 -1.05
C GLU A 201 -13.61 12.78 0.08
N GLN A 202 -14.47 12.00 0.75
CA GLN A 202 -15.27 12.46 1.88
C GLN A 202 -14.54 12.32 3.23
N GLY A 203 -13.36 11.68 3.25
CA GLY A 203 -12.56 11.48 4.45
C GLY A 203 -13.21 10.57 5.50
N VAL A 204 -14.20 9.76 5.12
CA VAL A 204 -14.94 8.88 6.04
C VAL A 204 -14.20 7.55 6.16
N PRO A 205 -13.67 7.19 7.36
CA PRO A 205 -13.01 5.92 7.56
C PRO A 205 -13.99 4.75 7.74
N GLU A 206 -13.52 3.54 7.50
CA GLU A 206 -14.18 2.31 7.90
C GLU A 206 -13.76 1.92 9.33
N TYR A 207 -14.74 1.51 10.14
CA TYR A 207 -14.53 1.06 11.52
C TYR A 207 -14.74 -0.46 11.60
N PRO A 208 -13.66 -1.26 11.63
CA PRO A 208 -13.78 -2.71 11.75
C PRO A 208 -14.20 -3.13 13.15
N ILE A 209 -15.05 -4.15 13.25
CA ILE A 209 -15.67 -4.59 14.51
C ILE A 209 -14.66 -5.31 15.43
N ALA A 210 -13.78 -6.14 14.87
CA ALA A 210 -12.83 -6.96 15.62
C ALA A 210 -11.45 -7.02 14.92
N PRO A 211 -10.75 -5.88 14.79
CA PRO A 211 -9.57 -5.75 13.92
C PRO A 211 -8.40 -6.67 14.31
N TYR A 212 -8.30 -7.08 15.57
CA TYR A 212 -7.22 -7.96 16.04
C TYR A 212 -7.56 -9.45 15.95
N GLN A 213 -8.84 -9.78 15.80
CA GLN A 213 -9.33 -11.15 15.76
C GLN A 213 -9.51 -11.61 14.31
N ASP A 214 -10.12 -10.76 13.49
CA ASP A 214 -10.54 -11.11 12.14
C ASP A 214 -9.54 -10.66 11.08
N ARG A 215 -9.29 -11.53 10.10
CA ARG A 215 -8.54 -11.18 8.89
C ARG A 215 -9.49 -10.55 7.87
N LEU A 216 -9.41 -9.24 7.72
CA LEU A 216 -10.18 -8.52 6.70
C LEU A 216 -9.45 -8.64 5.36
N PHE A 217 -9.91 -9.53 4.48
CA PHE A 217 -9.18 -9.96 3.27
C PHE A 217 -8.81 -8.82 2.29
N TYR A 218 -9.46 -7.66 2.40
CA TYR A 218 -9.23 -6.48 1.55
C TYR A 218 -8.44 -5.37 2.24
N TYR A 219 -8.04 -5.57 3.51
CA TYR A 219 -7.17 -4.64 4.23
C TYR A 219 -5.69 -4.95 3.98
N GLY A 220 -4.95 -3.96 3.49
CA GLY A 220 -3.50 -3.92 3.41
C GLY A 220 -2.95 -2.70 4.15
N PHE A 221 -1.77 -2.22 3.76
CA PHE A 221 -1.11 -1.08 4.38
C PHE A 221 0.02 -0.54 3.50
N ARG A 222 0.53 0.64 3.84
CA ARG A 222 1.85 1.13 3.42
C ARG A 222 2.61 1.59 4.67
N LEU A 223 3.93 1.69 4.52
CA LEU A 223 4.79 2.31 5.51
C LEU A 223 5.22 3.71 5.07
N LEU A 224 5.32 4.58 6.07
CA LEU A 224 6.00 5.86 6.03
C LEU A 224 7.42 5.72 6.55
N ARG A 225 8.32 6.55 6.04
CA ARG A 225 9.69 6.69 6.52
C ARG A 225 10.07 8.17 6.59
N ASN A 226 10.52 8.61 7.75
CA ASN A 226 11.04 9.97 7.93
C ASN A 226 12.44 10.11 7.32
#